data_AF-A0A540MNT8-F1
#
_entry.id   AF-A0A540MNT8-F1
#
_cell.length_a   1.000
_cell.length_b   1.000
_cell.length_c   1.000
_cell.angle_alpha   90.00
_cell.angle_beta   90.00
_cell.angle_gamma   90.00
#
_symmetry.space_group_name_H-M   'P 1'
#
loop_
_entity.id
_entity.type
_entity.pdbx_description
1 polymer ?
#
loop_
_entity_poly.entity_id
_entity_poly.type
_entity_poly.pdbx_seq_one_letter_code
_entity_poly.pdbx_strand_id
1 'polypeptide(L)'
;MLMNQSQTHTAIRGTKGYVAPEWFRNLPITTKVDVYSFGVVLLEIICCRRSVDMEGNCEESAILTYWVYDCYVDGGLDAVVDYEVEALGDRTTLEKFVMVAIWCIQEDPSLRPTMRKVVQMLEGVVEVPVPPCPSPYTR
;
A
#
# COMPACT_ATOMS: atom_id res chain seq x y z
N MET A 1 28.17 -18.96 -13.69
CA MET A 1 26.80 -19.35 -13.33
C MET A 1 26.34 -18.42 -12.20
N LEU A 2 25.50 -17.42 -12.48
CA LEU A 2 24.97 -16.52 -11.45
C LEU A 2 23.77 -17.20 -10.80
N MET A 3 23.95 -17.69 -9.57
CA MET A 3 22.83 -18.11 -8.72
C MET A 3 22.10 -16.85 -8.24
N ASN A 4 20.94 -16.56 -8.84
CA ASN A 4 20.03 -15.51 -8.38
C ASN A 4 19.31 -16.01 -7.11
N GLN A 5 19.93 -15.82 -5.94
CA GLN A 5 19.35 -16.18 -4.63
C GLN A 5 18.34 -15.12 -4.17
N SER A 6 17.14 -15.10 -4.73
CA SER A 6 16.07 -14.21 -4.24
C SER A 6 14.70 -14.88 -4.09
N GLN A 7 14.65 -16.21 -4.08
CA GLN A 7 13.40 -16.95 -3.97
C GLN A 7 13.48 -17.95 -2.82
N THR A 8 12.63 -17.74 -1.82
CA THR A 8 12.55 -18.58 -0.63
C THR A 8 11.14 -19.15 -0.52
N HIS A 9 11.00 -20.47 -0.53
CA HIS A 9 9.73 -21.15 -0.25
C HIS A 9 9.62 -21.38 1.25
N THR A 10 8.95 -20.47 1.97
CA THR A 10 8.69 -20.57 3.41
C THR A 10 7.20 -20.74 3.69
N ALA A 11 6.84 -21.36 4.82
CA ALA A 11 5.46 -21.41 5.28
C ALA A 11 4.95 -19.97 5.54
N ILE A 12 3.66 -19.71 5.28
CA ILE A 12 3.04 -18.40 5.47
C ILE A 12 3.27 -17.93 6.92
N ARG A 13 3.96 -16.81 7.06
CA ARG A 13 4.17 -16.10 8.33
C ARG A 13 3.92 -14.61 8.10
N GLY A 14 3.07 -14.00 8.92
CA GLY A 14 2.79 -12.57 8.85
C GLY A 14 1.55 -12.16 9.62
N THR A 15 1.37 -10.86 9.80
CA THR A 15 0.23 -10.26 10.51
C THR A 15 -0.91 -10.01 9.52
N LYS A 16 -2.11 -10.54 9.82
CA LYS A 16 -3.32 -10.33 8.99
C LYS A 16 -3.50 -8.84 8.69
N GLY A 17 -3.73 -8.49 7.42
CA GLY A 17 -3.82 -7.10 6.94
C GLY A 17 -2.56 -6.60 6.23
N TYR A 18 -1.38 -7.08 6.61
CA TYR A 18 -0.09 -6.64 6.04
C TYR A 18 0.52 -7.67 5.09
N VAL A 19 0.00 -8.90 5.08
CA VAL A 19 0.53 -9.99 4.25
C VAL A 19 0.21 -9.75 2.78
N ALA A 20 1.26 -9.66 1.97
CA ALA A 20 1.15 -9.53 0.51
C ALA A 20 0.42 -10.73 -0.11
N PRO A 21 -0.43 -10.53 -1.14
CA PRO A 21 -1.32 -11.56 -1.68
C PRO A 21 -0.58 -12.78 -2.26
N GLU A 22 0.65 -12.61 -2.73
CA GLU A 22 1.47 -13.69 -3.27
C GLU A 22 1.77 -14.82 -2.26
N TRP A 23 1.74 -14.52 -0.95
CA TRP A 23 1.88 -15.54 0.10
C TRP A 23 0.81 -16.63 0.03
N PHE A 24 -0.38 -16.29 -0.47
CA PHE A 24 -1.49 -17.23 -0.61
C PHE A 24 -1.56 -17.88 -2.01
N ARG A 25 -0.76 -17.40 -2.96
CA ARG A 25 -0.79 -17.83 -4.37
C ARG A 25 0.34 -18.79 -4.75
N ASN A 26 1.12 -19.28 -3.77
CA ASN A 26 2.32 -20.11 -3.96
C ASN A 26 3.33 -19.50 -4.96
N LEU A 27 3.34 -18.18 -5.09
CA LEU A 27 4.29 -17.46 -5.93
C LEU A 27 5.62 -17.30 -5.19
N PRO A 28 6.75 -17.10 -5.91
CA PRO A 28 8.03 -16.86 -5.27
C PRO A 28 7.99 -15.64 -4.36
N ILE A 29 8.37 -15.83 -3.09
CA ILE A 29 8.49 -14.74 -2.13
C ILE A 29 9.77 -13.97 -2.41
N THR A 30 9.64 -12.65 -2.53
CA THR A 30 10.74 -11.72 -2.80
C THR A 30 10.66 -10.53 -1.83
N THR A 31 11.64 -9.62 -1.89
CA THR A 31 11.61 -8.36 -1.11
C THR A 31 10.39 -7.47 -1.39
N LYS A 32 9.60 -7.76 -2.43
CA LYS A 32 8.36 -7.04 -2.74
C LYS A 32 7.24 -7.27 -1.69
N VAL A 33 7.32 -8.31 -0.87
CA VAL A 33 6.36 -8.51 0.23
C VAL A 33 6.52 -7.46 1.33
N ASP A 34 7.75 -7.01 1.56
CA ASP A 34 8.06 -5.93 2.52
C ASP A 34 7.57 -4.59 1.98
N VAL A 35 7.70 -4.36 0.67
CA VAL A 35 7.17 -3.16 0.00
C VAL A 35 5.65 -3.08 0.16
N TYR A 36 4.94 -4.20 -0.02
CA TYR A 36 3.49 -4.25 0.20
C TYR A 36 3.12 -3.92 1.64
N SER A 37 3.79 -4.56 2.59
CA SER A 37 3.56 -4.34 4.03
C SER A 37 3.80 -2.86 4.40
N PHE A 38 4.86 -2.26 3.86
CA PHE A 38 5.13 -0.83 4.02
C PHE A 38 4.03 0.04 3.43
N GLY A 39 3.51 -0.30 2.25
CA GLY A 39 2.38 0.41 1.64
C GLY A 39 1.15 0.44 2.53
N VAL A 40 0.83 -0.70 3.17
CA VAL A 40 -0.26 -0.78 4.16
C VAL A 40 0.00 0.13 5.36
N VAL A 41 1.20 0.06 5.96
CA VAL A 41 1.57 0.93 7.09
C VAL A 41 1.54 2.41 6.72
N LEU A 42 1.97 2.76 5.51
CA LEU A 42 1.91 4.14 5.03
C LEU A 42 0.47 4.64 4.94
N LEU A 43 -0.48 3.81 4.48
CA LEU A 43 -1.90 4.15 4.52
C LEU A 43 -2.42 4.31 5.94
N GLU A 44 -2.01 3.47 6.89
CA GLU A 44 -2.41 3.63 8.29
C GLU A 44 -1.94 4.96 8.88
N ILE A 45 -0.70 5.37 8.57
CA ILE A 45 -0.14 6.64 8.99
C ILE A 45 -0.91 7.81 8.37
N ILE A 46 -1.24 7.73 7.08
CA ILE A 46 -1.99 8.79 6.37
C ILE A 46 -3.42 8.91 6.92
N CYS A 47 -4.09 7.78 7.17
CA CYS A 47 -5.49 7.75 7.59
C CYS A 47 -5.68 7.90 9.10
N CYS A 48 -4.60 7.80 9.89
CA CYS A 48 -4.65 7.62 11.34
C CYS A 48 -5.58 6.46 11.78
N ARG A 49 -5.72 5.42 10.94
CA ARG A 49 -6.60 4.27 11.14
C ARG A 49 -5.80 2.97 11.02
N ARG A 50 -6.15 1.96 11.82
CA ARG A 50 -5.57 0.62 11.68
C ARG A 50 -6.12 -0.07 10.42
N SER A 51 -5.28 -0.80 9.71
CA SER A 51 -5.59 -1.54 8.48
C SER A 51 -6.56 -2.70 8.72
N VAL A 52 -6.62 -3.21 9.95
CA VAL A 52 -7.60 -4.20 10.41
C VAL A 52 -8.01 -3.83 11.83
N ASP A 53 -9.22 -3.32 12.00
CA ASP A 53 -9.78 -3.15 13.34
C ASP A 53 -10.24 -4.50 13.89
N MET A 54 -9.58 -4.96 14.94
CA MET A 54 -9.95 -6.19 15.67
C MET A 54 -11.01 -5.94 16.76
N GLU A 55 -11.33 -4.67 17.07
CA GLU A 55 -12.21 -4.28 18.18
C GLU A 55 -13.53 -3.62 17.71
N GLY A 56 -13.66 -3.33 16.41
CA GLY A 56 -14.85 -2.74 15.81
C GLY A 56 -15.69 -3.79 15.08
N ASN A 57 -16.95 -3.93 15.48
CA ASN A 57 -17.97 -4.74 14.81
C ASN A 57 -18.35 -4.13 13.43
N CYS A 58 -17.40 -4.09 12.50
CA CYS A 58 -17.62 -3.61 11.15
C CYS A 58 -17.26 -4.73 10.18
N GLU A 59 -18.21 -5.64 9.99
CA GLU A 59 -18.27 -6.55 8.84
C GLU A 59 -18.28 -5.78 7.49
N GLU A 60 -18.35 -4.45 7.55
CA GLU A 60 -18.47 -3.51 6.44
C GLU A 60 -17.27 -2.55 6.32
N SER A 61 -16.21 -2.71 7.15
CA SER A 61 -14.98 -1.93 6.97
C SER A 61 -14.28 -2.45 5.71
N ALA A 62 -14.52 -1.80 4.58
CA ALA A 62 -13.77 -2.02 3.36
C ALA A 62 -12.28 -2.05 3.73
N ILE A 63 -11.56 -3.10 3.31
CA ILE A 63 -10.12 -3.25 3.57
C ILE A 63 -9.48 -1.90 3.26
N LEU A 64 -8.75 -1.32 4.21
CA LEU A 64 -8.25 0.06 4.17
C LEU A 64 -7.67 0.43 2.79
N THR A 65 -6.96 -0.53 2.17
CA THR A 65 -6.39 -0.41 0.82
C THR A 65 -7.40 -0.16 -0.29
N TYR A 66 -8.58 -0.80 -0.26
CA TYR A 66 -9.67 -0.59 -1.23
C TYR A 66 -10.36 0.74 -1.00
N TRP A 67 -10.73 1.04 0.25
CA TRP A 67 -11.40 2.29 0.58
C TRP A 67 -10.56 3.52 0.19
N VAL A 68 -9.26 3.52 0.51
CA VAL A 68 -8.37 4.62 0.12
C VAL A 68 -8.26 4.74 -1.40
N TYR A 69 -8.21 3.62 -2.13
CA TYR A 69 -8.16 3.67 -3.59
C TYR A 69 -9.44 4.25 -4.19
N ASP A 70 -10.62 3.89 -3.66
CA ASP A 70 -11.89 4.47 -4.10
C ASP A 70 -11.95 5.98 -3.80
N CYS A 71 -11.55 6.40 -2.60
CA CYS A 71 -11.42 7.82 -2.27
C CYS A 71 -10.43 8.57 -3.18
N TYR A 72 -9.33 7.94 -3.58
CA TYR A 72 -8.36 8.49 -4.52
C TYR A 72 -8.99 8.71 -5.91
N VAL A 73 -9.68 7.69 -6.45
CA VAL A 73 -10.32 7.74 -7.77
C VAL A 73 -11.44 8.78 -7.81
N ASP A 74 -12.20 8.91 -6.73
CA ASP A 74 -13.31 9.87 -6.62
C ASP A 74 -12.84 11.31 -6.31
N GLY A 75 -11.54 11.51 -6.12
CA GLY A 75 -10.95 12.81 -5.75
C GLY A 75 -11.28 13.26 -4.31
N GLY A 76 -11.82 12.34 -3.49
CA GLY A 76 -12.28 12.54 -2.13
C GLY A 76 -11.21 12.27 -1.07
N LEU A 77 -9.94 12.61 -1.33
CA LEU A 77 -8.85 12.42 -0.36
C LEU A 77 -9.04 13.21 0.94
N ASP A 78 -9.88 14.24 0.94
CA ASP A 78 -10.25 14.99 2.15
C ASP A 78 -10.99 14.10 3.16
N ALA A 79 -11.65 13.03 2.73
CA ALA A 79 -12.31 12.05 3.60
C ALA A 79 -11.35 10.99 4.19
N VAL A 80 -10.12 10.91 3.64
CA VAL A 80 -9.10 9.93 4.04
C VAL A 80 -8.41 10.36 5.34
N VAL A 81 -8.40 11.65 5.63
CA VAL A 81 -7.62 12.24 6.71
C VAL A 81 -8.55 12.76 7.80
N ASP A 82 -8.25 12.46 9.07
CA ASP A 82 -9.02 13.00 10.19
C ASP A 82 -8.78 14.51 10.33
N TYR A 83 -9.80 15.25 10.75
CA TYR A 83 -9.88 16.73 10.69
C TYR A 83 -8.74 17.49 11.41
N GLU A 84 -7.88 16.82 12.17
CA GLU A 84 -6.73 17.42 12.87
C GLU A 84 -5.51 17.70 11.97
N VAL A 85 -5.57 17.33 10.70
CA VAL A 85 -4.43 17.45 9.78
C VAL A 85 -4.41 18.80 9.08
N GLU A 86 -4.45 19.87 9.87
CA GLU A 86 -3.87 21.17 9.48
C GLU A 86 -2.32 21.08 9.33
N ALA A 87 -1.72 19.94 9.71
CA ALA A 87 -0.28 19.68 9.66
C ALA A 87 0.24 19.11 8.32
N LEU A 88 -0.58 18.50 7.46
CA LEU A 88 -0.18 18.21 6.07
C LEU A 88 -0.50 19.45 5.24
N GLY A 89 0.34 20.49 5.38
CA GLY A 89 0.15 21.80 4.75
C GLY A 89 0.20 21.85 3.22
N ASP A 90 -0.08 20.74 2.51
CA ASP A 90 -0.16 20.69 1.07
C ASP A 90 -0.94 19.44 0.59
N ARG A 91 -2.15 19.66 0.06
CA ARG A 91 -3.00 18.62 -0.56
C ARG A 91 -2.23 17.82 -1.61
N THR A 92 -1.29 18.44 -2.33
CA THR A 92 -0.48 17.76 -3.34
C THR A 92 0.53 16.79 -2.72
N THR A 93 1.03 17.09 -1.51
CA THR A 93 1.89 16.18 -0.75
C THR A 93 1.11 14.98 -0.22
N LEU A 94 -0.12 15.19 0.27
CA LEU A 94 -1.02 14.10 0.67
C LEU A 94 -1.32 13.17 -0.52
N GLU A 95 -1.73 13.75 -1.65
CA GLU A 95 -2.02 12.99 -2.87
C GLU A 95 -0.80 12.18 -3.32
N LYS A 96 0.39 12.78 -3.30
CA LYS A 96 1.65 12.08 -3.60
C LYS A 96 1.87 10.88 -2.68
N PHE A 97 1.66 11.03 -1.38
CA PHE A 97 1.87 9.95 -0.41
C PHE A 97 0.87 8.82 -0.61
N VAL A 98 -0.39 9.14 -0.88
CA VAL A 98 -1.42 8.16 -1.24
C VAL A 98 -1.05 7.42 -2.52
N MET A 99 -0.61 8.13 -3.56
CA MET A 99 -0.17 7.50 -4.81
C MET A 99 1.01 6.54 -4.60
N VAL A 100 2.00 6.93 -3.79
CA VAL A 100 3.13 6.03 -3.44
C VAL A 100 2.64 4.79 -2.71
N ALA A 101 1.71 4.95 -1.76
CA ALA A 101 1.12 3.83 -1.05
C ALA A 101 0.39 2.88 -2.02
N ILE A 102 -0.44 3.40 -2.94
CA ILE A 102 -1.15 2.63 -3.97
C ILE A 102 -0.16 1.86 -4.86
N TRP A 103 0.98 2.44 -5.24
CA TRP A 103 2.05 1.73 -5.96
C TRP A 103 2.65 0.57 -5.14
N CYS A 104 2.77 0.74 -3.82
CA CYS A 104 3.33 -0.29 -2.94
C CYS A 104 2.38 -1.47 -2.73
N ILE A 105 1.06 -1.23 -2.68
CA ILE A 105 0.04 -2.26 -2.40
C ILE A 105 -0.50 -2.98 -3.65
N GLN A 106 0.14 -2.82 -4.82
CA GLN A 106 -0.29 -3.52 -6.04
C GLN A 106 -0.31 -5.04 -5.85
N GLU A 107 -1.35 -5.71 -6.35
CA GLU A 107 -1.40 -7.17 -6.27
C GLU A 107 -0.27 -7.84 -7.04
N ASP A 108 0.07 -7.32 -8.23
CA ASP A 108 1.22 -7.78 -9.00
C ASP A 108 2.52 -7.24 -8.37
N PRO A 109 3.39 -8.12 -7.80
CA PRO A 109 4.64 -7.69 -7.20
C PRO A 109 5.59 -7.03 -8.20
N SER A 110 5.43 -7.27 -9.50
CA SER A 110 6.26 -6.68 -10.56
C SER A 110 6.07 -5.17 -10.68
N LEU A 111 4.84 -4.69 -10.43
CA LEU A 111 4.46 -3.28 -10.48
C LEU A 111 4.94 -2.50 -9.27
N ARG A 112 5.16 -3.18 -8.13
CA ARG A 112 5.62 -2.52 -6.90
C ARG A 112 7.01 -1.89 -7.10
N PRO A 113 7.25 -0.65 -6.67
CA PRO A 113 8.57 -0.05 -6.72
C PRO A 113 9.57 -0.77 -5.80
N THR A 114 10.86 -0.49 -5.96
CA THR A 114 11.86 -0.87 -4.95
C THR A 114 11.79 0.10 -3.77
N MET A 115 12.17 -0.32 -2.55
CA MET A 115 12.20 0.59 -1.40
C MET A 115 13.04 1.84 -1.64
N ARG A 116 14.14 1.73 -2.39
CA ARG A 116 14.92 2.91 -2.82
C ARG A 116 14.08 3.88 -3.65
N LYS A 117 13.30 3.37 -4.60
CA LYS A 117 12.42 4.20 -5.44
C LYS A 117 11.27 4.80 -4.63
N VAL A 118 10.72 4.05 -3.66
CA VAL A 118 9.71 4.55 -2.69
C VAL A 118 10.24 5.78 -1.95
N VAL A 119 11.44 5.70 -1.37
CA VAL A 119 12.06 6.84 -0.68
C VAL A 119 12.22 8.04 -1.62
N GLN A 120 12.75 7.83 -2.83
CA GLN A 120 12.89 8.89 -3.83
C GLN A 120 11.55 9.55 -4.19
N MET A 121 10.47 8.77 -4.28
CA MET A 121 9.12 9.29 -4.56
C MET A 121 8.59 10.13 -3.39
N LEU A 122 8.77 9.66 -2.14
CA LEU A 122 8.34 10.37 -0.94
C LEU A 122 9.10 11.68 -0.74
N GLU A 123 10.41 11.67 -0.96
CA GLU A 123 11.29 12.85 -0.90
C GLU A 123 11.07 13.83 -2.08
N GLY A 124 10.30 13.44 -3.10
CA GLY A 124 10.06 14.28 -4.28
C GLY A 124 11.25 14.36 -5.24
N VAL A 125 12.22 13.46 -5.12
CA VAL A 125 13.38 13.36 -6.04
C VAL A 125 12.94 12.84 -7.42
N VAL A 126 11.84 12.09 -7.47
CA VAL A 126 11.26 11.57 -8.71
C VAL A 126 9.75 11.80 -8.71
N GLU A 127 9.20 12.09 -9.88
CA GLU A 127 7.75 12.18 -10.04
C GLU A 127 7.08 10.83 -9.78
N VAL A 128 5.87 10.90 -9.22
CA VAL A 128 5.04 9.74 -8.95
C VAL A 128 4.00 9.67 -10.06
N PRO A 129 4.06 8.68 -10.97
CA PRO A 129 3.04 8.52 -11.98
C PRO A 129 1.71 8.09 -11.34
N VAL A 130 0.60 8.36 -12.03
CA VAL A 130 -0.73 7.88 -11.62
C VAL A 130 -0.69 6.35 -11.47
N PRO A 131 -1.00 5.81 -10.28
CA PRO A 131 -0.95 4.38 -10.04
C PRO A 131 -2.15 3.67 -10.69
N PRO A 132 -1.96 2.42 -11.18
CA PRO A 132 -3.07 1.59 -11.62
C PRO A 132 -3.90 1.09 -10.43
N CYS A 133 -5.08 0.52 -10.72
CA CYS A 133 -5.90 -0.17 -9.72
C CYS A 133 -5.10 -1.30 -9.05
N PRO A 134 -4.98 -1.32 -7.70
CA PRO A 134 -4.22 -2.35 -6.97
C PRO A 134 -4.71 -3.77 -7.21
N SER A 135 -6.02 -3.97 -7.40
CA SER A 135 -6.64 -5.27 -7.63
C SER A 135 -7.65 -5.20 -8.79
N PRO A 136 -7.19 -5.28 -10.05
CA PRO A 136 -8.08 -5.18 -11.20
C PRO A 136 -9.00 -6.40 -11.38
N TYR A 137 -8.77 -7.50 -10.65
CA TYR A 137 -9.47 -8.78 -10.84
C TYR A 137 -10.42 -9.16 -9.69
N THR A 138 -10.53 -8.32 -8.64
CA THR A 138 -11.31 -8.63 -7.43
C THR A 138 -12.49 -7.66 -7.23
N ARG A 139 -12.87 -6.90 -8.27
CA ARG A 139 -14.10 -6.09 -8.29
C ARG A 139 -15.26 -6.83 -8.94
#